data_AF-A0A9X2WBN3-F1
#
_entry.id   AF-A0A9X2WBN3-F1
#
_cell.length_a   1.000
_cell.length_b   1.000
_cell.length_c   1.000
_cell.angle_alpha   90.00
_cell.angle_beta   90.00
_cell.angle_gamma   90.00
#
_symmetry.space_group_name_H-M   'P 1'
#
loop_
_entity.id
_entity.type
_entity.pdbx_description
1 polymer ?
#
loop_
_entity_poly.entity_id
_entity_poly.type
_entity_poly.pdbx_seq_one_letter_code
_entity_poly.pdbx_strand_id
1 'polypeptide(L)'
;MSMIQNLIKKAFGTVNSNEAASFLASACNRMKNSSKAEIQFEIEQALCGVNLNRLGSHDVGVLARLKAAEAEAMQLRAELRAAVGKSKTKTLYQDNPETLRRLAEVQSELAAARLNTVPPAELQRLSTRIASLQKSLEDEREHHYQELALLRETLQRKMDEQVRQTPDGRVNQQLSERILFLQDSLGAQKEMHSAELAQLHETMQQDIDNQRMLRSELVKNGDALIETVQELQNQIVGLKQQLQETGAESDTARGAYEQALQAHQIYINVLKNELGELTRKNKILEASLTEQRGEAQASSQQADDLSRKVLSLQQTLDEMAETAQNHAHARENAEAELSQLRAALEQALSDNRHSYSHCETLSRKLEAAEAELTRSKGAKSFMRWMTEK
;
A
#
# COMPACT_ATOMS: atom_id res chain seq x y z
N MET A 1 -40.48 -38.87 -11.76
CA MET A 1 -39.73 -38.74 -13.05
C MET A 1 -39.46 -37.29 -13.49
N SER A 2 -40.20 -36.26 -13.02
CA SER A 2 -40.07 -34.86 -13.49
C SER A 2 -38.76 -34.14 -13.10
N MET A 3 -38.20 -34.41 -11.92
CA MET A 3 -37.02 -33.67 -11.43
C MET A 3 -35.71 -34.08 -12.13
N ILE A 4 -35.54 -35.37 -12.42
CA ILE A 4 -34.36 -35.90 -13.13
C ILE A 4 -34.35 -35.42 -14.58
N GLN A 5 -35.51 -35.38 -15.25
CA GLN A 5 -35.60 -34.82 -16.61
C GLN A 5 -35.23 -33.34 -16.65
N ASN A 6 -35.66 -32.53 -15.67
CA ASN A 6 -35.30 -31.12 -15.60
C ASN A 6 -33.81 -30.88 -15.31
N LEU A 7 -33.18 -31.72 -14.49
CA LEU A 7 -31.73 -31.66 -14.24
C LEU A 7 -30.92 -32.01 -15.50
N ILE A 8 -31.34 -33.03 -16.24
CA ILE A 8 -30.69 -33.44 -17.50
C ILE A 8 -30.84 -32.35 -18.56
N LYS A 9 -32.03 -31.76 -18.71
CA LYS A 9 -32.24 -30.64 -19.66
C LYS A 9 -31.38 -29.42 -19.32
N LYS A 10 -31.25 -29.08 -18.03
CA LYS A 10 -30.40 -27.96 -17.58
C LYS A 10 -28.90 -28.24 -17.76
N ALA A 11 -28.44 -29.46 -17.53
CA ALA A 11 -27.03 -29.81 -17.64
C ALA A 11 -26.52 -29.81 -19.10
N PHE A 12 -27.36 -30.24 -20.05
CA PHE A 12 -26.99 -30.34 -21.46
C PHE A 12 -27.52 -29.18 -22.32
N GLY A 13 -28.32 -28.26 -21.74
CA GLY A 13 -28.87 -27.11 -22.44
C GLY A 13 -29.88 -27.46 -23.54
N THR A 14 -30.50 -28.65 -23.50
CA THR A 14 -31.45 -29.10 -24.53
C THR A 14 -32.87 -29.23 -23.98
N VAL A 15 -33.87 -28.90 -24.80
CA VAL A 15 -35.30 -28.94 -24.39
C VAL A 15 -35.91 -30.33 -24.62
N ASN A 16 -35.26 -31.17 -25.44
CA ASN A 16 -35.70 -32.50 -25.87
C ASN A 16 -34.95 -33.61 -25.09
N SER A 17 -35.70 -34.41 -24.32
CA SER A 17 -35.13 -35.50 -23.52
C SER A 17 -34.53 -36.63 -24.36
N ASN A 18 -34.97 -36.82 -25.61
CA ASN A 18 -34.44 -37.86 -26.49
C ASN A 18 -33.06 -37.48 -27.07
N GLU A 19 -32.80 -36.19 -27.26
CA GLU A 19 -31.46 -35.70 -27.64
C GLU A 19 -30.48 -35.86 -26.48
N ALA A 20 -30.87 -35.48 -25.26
CA ALA A 20 -30.01 -35.65 -24.09
C ALA A 20 -29.66 -37.14 -23.84
N ALA A 21 -30.61 -38.04 -24.05
CA ALA A 21 -30.36 -39.49 -24.00
C ALA A 21 -29.40 -39.97 -25.11
N SER A 22 -29.51 -39.40 -26.33
CA SER A 22 -28.62 -39.71 -27.45
C SER A 22 -27.19 -39.16 -27.23
N PHE A 23 -27.06 -37.98 -26.64
CA PHE A 23 -25.77 -37.39 -26.24
C PHE A 23 -25.10 -38.20 -25.13
N LEU A 24 -25.86 -38.61 -24.11
CA LEU A 24 -25.35 -39.48 -23.04
C LEU A 24 -24.95 -40.86 -23.58
N ALA A 25 -25.74 -41.46 -24.47
CA ALA A 25 -25.39 -42.72 -25.12
C ALA A 25 -24.12 -42.59 -25.99
N SER A 26 -23.98 -41.48 -26.72
CA SER A 26 -22.79 -41.17 -27.52
C SER A 26 -21.56 -40.93 -26.64
N ALA A 27 -21.69 -40.21 -25.53
CA ALA A 27 -20.62 -39.96 -24.56
C ALA A 27 -20.19 -41.25 -23.85
N CYS A 28 -21.14 -42.08 -23.41
CA CYS A 28 -20.85 -43.38 -22.82
C CYS A 28 -20.14 -44.33 -23.80
N ASN A 29 -20.53 -44.34 -25.09
CA ASN A 29 -19.84 -45.13 -26.11
C ASN A 29 -18.43 -44.59 -26.41
N ARG A 30 -18.21 -43.27 -26.38
CA ARG A 30 -16.86 -42.68 -26.53
C ARG A 30 -15.97 -42.98 -25.33
N MET A 31 -16.50 -42.86 -24.11
CA MET A 31 -15.77 -43.19 -22.88
C MET A 31 -15.42 -44.68 -22.77
N LYS A 32 -16.24 -45.57 -23.35
CA LYS A 32 -15.98 -47.01 -23.36
C LYS A 32 -14.83 -47.42 -24.31
N ASN A 33 -14.54 -46.60 -25.31
CA ASN A 33 -13.57 -46.89 -26.38
C ASN A 33 -12.32 -45.99 -26.34
N SER A 34 -12.21 -45.07 -25.37
CA SER A 34 -11.10 -44.10 -25.28
C SER A 34 -10.24 -44.35 -24.04
N SER A 35 -8.96 -44.00 -24.12
CA SER A 35 -8.04 -44.13 -22.99
C SER A 35 -8.31 -43.06 -21.91
N LYS A 36 -7.92 -43.33 -20.66
CA LYS A 36 -8.14 -42.41 -19.53
C LYS A 36 -7.55 -41.01 -19.77
N ALA A 37 -6.42 -40.92 -20.49
CA ALA A 37 -5.77 -39.66 -20.81
C ALA A 37 -6.55 -38.84 -21.85
N GLU A 38 -7.13 -39.49 -22.86
CA GLU A 38 -7.96 -38.82 -23.87
C GLU A 38 -9.28 -38.32 -23.28
N ILE A 39 -9.90 -39.12 -22.39
CA ILE A 39 -11.10 -38.71 -21.66
C ILE A 39 -10.80 -37.50 -20.79
N GLN A 40 -9.65 -37.47 -20.11
CA GLN A 40 -9.26 -36.35 -19.25
C GLN A 40 -8.99 -35.07 -20.07
N PHE A 41 -8.31 -35.19 -21.21
CA PHE A 41 -8.06 -34.06 -22.12
C PHE A 41 -9.36 -33.48 -22.71
N GLU A 42 -10.31 -34.32 -23.11
CA GLU A 42 -11.61 -33.85 -23.60
C GLU A 42 -12.43 -33.16 -22.50
N ILE A 43 -12.39 -33.67 -21.27
CA ILE A 43 -13.06 -33.04 -20.12
C ILE A 43 -12.42 -31.67 -19.82
N GLU A 44 -11.10 -31.55 -19.86
CA GLU A 44 -10.40 -30.28 -19.65
C GLU A 44 -10.70 -29.25 -20.75
N GLN A 45 -10.78 -29.67 -22.02
CA GLN A 45 -11.22 -28.85 -23.15
C GLN A 45 -12.68 -28.39 -22.99
N ALA A 46 -13.58 -29.28 -22.61
CA ALA A 46 -15.00 -28.96 -22.41
C ALA A 46 -15.20 -28.00 -21.22
N LEU A 47 -14.43 -28.17 -20.14
CA LEU A 47 -14.46 -27.27 -18.98
C LEU A 47 -13.87 -25.88 -19.31
N CYS A 48 -12.86 -25.79 -20.18
CA CYS A 48 -12.38 -24.50 -20.69
C CYS A 48 -13.48 -23.76 -21.48
N GLY A 49 -14.26 -24.47 -22.31
CA GLY A 49 -15.39 -23.91 -23.04
C GLY A 49 -16.55 -23.46 -22.13
N VAL A 50 -16.79 -24.16 -21.02
CA VAL A 50 -17.85 -23.81 -20.05
C VAL A 50 -17.44 -22.63 -19.15
N ASN A 51 -16.16 -22.49 -18.81
CA ASN A 51 -15.66 -21.34 -18.05
C ASN A 51 -15.73 -20.02 -18.83
N LEU A 52 -15.54 -20.07 -20.15
CA LEU A 52 -15.68 -18.89 -21.02
C LEU A 52 -17.14 -18.46 -21.22
N ASN A 53 -18.09 -19.40 -21.21
CA ASN A 53 -19.51 -19.10 -21.39
C ASN A 53 -20.23 -18.69 -20.09
N ARG A 54 -19.63 -18.88 -18.91
CA ARG A 54 -20.16 -18.41 -17.61
C ARG A 54 -19.76 -16.99 -17.25
N LEU A 55 -18.73 -16.43 -17.90
CA LEU A 55 -18.46 -15.00 -17.88
C LEU A 55 -19.44 -14.33 -18.85
N GLY A 56 -20.59 -13.95 -18.30
CA GLY A 56 -21.70 -13.37 -19.04
C GLY A 56 -21.31 -12.22 -19.97
N SER A 57 -22.13 -12.07 -21.00
CA SER A 57 -22.12 -11.16 -22.14
C SER A 57 -21.97 -9.64 -21.87
N HIS A 58 -20.99 -9.19 -21.08
CA HIS A 58 -20.70 -7.78 -20.87
C HIS A 58 -19.20 -7.49 -20.97
N ASP A 59 -18.64 -7.66 -22.17
CA ASP A 59 -17.69 -6.71 -22.78
C ASP A 59 -16.88 -7.43 -23.86
N VAL A 60 -17.33 -7.26 -25.12
CA VAL A 60 -16.58 -7.65 -26.32
C VAL A 60 -15.17 -7.01 -26.31
N GLY A 61 -15.01 -5.87 -25.65
CA GLY A 61 -13.72 -5.19 -25.46
C GLY A 61 -12.74 -5.87 -24.50
N VAL A 62 -13.20 -6.64 -23.50
CA VAL A 62 -12.30 -7.37 -22.59
C VAL A 62 -11.77 -8.63 -23.27
N LEU A 63 -12.62 -9.31 -24.04
CA LEU A 63 -12.26 -10.51 -24.81
C LEU A 63 -11.27 -10.19 -25.95
N ALA A 64 -11.43 -9.03 -26.60
CA ALA A 64 -10.45 -8.53 -27.58
C ALA A 64 -9.12 -8.14 -26.92
N ARG A 65 -9.15 -7.49 -25.75
CA ARG A 65 -7.95 -7.12 -24.98
C ARG A 65 -7.18 -8.35 -24.48
N LEU A 66 -7.88 -9.40 -24.02
CA LEU A 66 -7.25 -10.65 -23.61
C LEU A 66 -6.59 -11.39 -24.78
N LYS A 67 -7.23 -11.43 -25.95
CA LYS A 67 -6.62 -12.02 -27.16
C LYS A 67 -5.41 -11.23 -27.65
N ALA A 68 -5.44 -9.90 -27.55
CA ALA A 68 -4.29 -9.06 -27.89
C ALA A 68 -3.12 -9.27 -26.91
N ALA A 69 -3.39 -9.31 -25.60
CA ALA A 69 -2.40 -9.60 -24.57
C ALA A 69 -1.78 -11.01 -24.72
N GLU A 70 -2.59 -11.99 -25.13
CA GLU A 70 -2.10 -13.35 -25.39
C GLU A 70 -1.19 -13.43 -26.63
N ALA A 71 -1.51 -12.68 -27.69
CA ALA A 71 -0.65 -12.58 -28.88
C ALA A 71 0.68 -11.87 -28.56
N GLU A 72 0.64 -10.80 -27.77
CA GLU A 72 1.81 -10.05 -27.34
C GLU A 72 2.71 -10.88 -26.40
N ALA A 73 2.11 -11.66 -25.50
CA ALA A 73 2.82 -12.61 -24.65
C ALA A 73 3.49 -13.76 -25.45
N MET A 74 2.86 -14.22 -26.54
CA MET A 74 3.50 -15.19 -27.45
C MET A 74 4.67 -14.57 -28.20
N GLN A 75 4.55 -13.31 -28.65
CA GLN A 75 5.62 -12.61 -29.35
C GLN A 75 6.82 -12.36 -28.43
N LEU A 76 6.59 -11.88 -27.20
CA LEU A 76 7.64 -11.72 -26.19
C LEU A 76 8.33 -13.05 -25.84
N ARG A 77 7.60 -14.17 -25.76
CA ARG A 77 8.20 -15.50 -25.56
C ARG A 77 9.03 -15.96 -26.76
N ALA A 78 8.61 -15.63 -27.99
CA ALA A 78 9.36 -15.94 -29.20
C ALA A 78 10.66 -15.11 -29.28
N GLU A 79 10.59 -13.82 -28.93
CA GLU A 79 11.75 -12.92 -28.83
C GLU A 79 12.71 -13.35 -27.71
N LEU A 80 12.20 -13.78 -26.54
CA LEU A 80 13.02 -14.30 -25.45
C LEU A 80 13.73 -15.59 -25.85
N ARG A 81 13.06 -16.51 -26.56
CA ARG A 81 13.70 -17.72 -27.10
C ARG A 81 14.74 -17.40 -28.17
N ALA A 82 14.49 -16.40 -29.02
CA ALA A 82 15.44 -15.95 -30.03
C ALA A 82 16.66 -15.24 -29.39
N ALA A 83 16.47 -14.53 -28.28
CA ALA A 83 17.54 -13.91 -27.50
C ALA A 83 18.39 -14.97 -26.77
N VAL A 84 17.75 -15.96 -26.13
CA VAL A 84 18.42 -17.10 -25.48
C VAL A 84 19.20 -17.96 -26.48
N GLY A 85 18.69 -18.12 -27.72
CA GLY A 85 19.39 -18.81 -28.79
C GLY A 85 20.62 -18.06 -29.33
N LYS A 86 20.69 -16.73 -29.16
CA LYS A 86 21.82 -15.88 -29.58
C LYS A 86 22.85 -15.67 -28.46
N SER A 87 22.45 -15.80 -27.19
CA SER A 87 23.33 -15.64 -26.05
C SER A 87 24.02 -16.96 -25.69
N LYS A 88 25.15 -17.25 -26.34
CA LYS A 88 26.18 -18.16 -25.77
C LYS A 88 26.89 -17.52 -24.57
N THR A 89 26.19 -16.80 -23.71
CA THR A 89 26.75 -16.25 -22.47
C THR A 89 26.34 -17.15 -21.33
N LYS A 90 27.22 -18.09 -21.00
CA LYS A 90 27.28 -18.70 -19.67
C LYS A 90 27.31 -17.55 -18.65
N THR A 91 26.27 -17.41 -17.85
CA THR A 91 26.19 -16.50 -16.70
C THR A 91 26.90 -17.05 -15.46
N LEU A 92 27.77 -18.05 -15.64
CA LEU A 92 28.63 -18.59 -14.60
C LEU A 92 29.99 -17.95 -14.76
N TYR A 93 30.36 -17.10 -13.80
CA TYR A 93 31.74 -16.67 -13.63
C TYR A 93 32.63 -17.91 -13.57
N GLN A 94 33.66 -17.92 -14.41
CA GLN A 94 34.67 -18.95 -14.43
C GLN A 94 36.00 -18.28 -14.14
N ASP A 95 36.67 -18.74 -13.08
CA ASP A 95 38.01 -18.28 -12.72
C ASP A 95 38.95 -18.30 -13.93
N ASN A 96 39.84 -17.31 -13.99
CA ASN A 96 40.81 -17.20 -15.07
C ASN A 96 41.65 -18.51 -15.16
N PRO A 97 41.53 -19.27 -16.27
CA PRO A 97 42.17 -20.58 -16.39
C PRO A 97 43.70 -20.49 -16.39
N GLU A 98 44.27 -19.34 -16.77
CA GLU A 98 45.72 -19.12 -16.72
C GLU A 98 46.21 -18.88 -15.29
N THR A 99 45.47 -18.10 -14.48
CA THR A 99 45.78 -17.86 -13.06
C THR A 99 45.64 -19.14 -12.25
N LEU A 100 44.60 -19.95 -12.52
CA LEU A 100 44.44 -21.28 -11.94
C LEU A 100 45.58 -22.24 -12.31
N ARG A 101 46.03 -22.24 -13.57
CA ARG A 101 47.16 -23.07 -14.02
C ARG A 101 48.46 -22.67 -13.31
N ARG A 102 48.75 -21.37 -13.24
CA ARG A 102 49.92 -20.83 -12.52
C ARG A 102 49.86 -21.14 -11.03
N LEU A 103 48.67 -21.08 -10.42
CA LEU A 103 48.49 -21.46 -9.02
C LEU A 103 48.80 -22.95 -8.80
N ALA A 104 48.29 -23.83 -9.68
CA ALA A 104 48.55 -25.26 -9.60
C ALA A 104 50.04 -25.60 -9.80
N GLU A 105 50.72 -24.92 -10.72
CA GLU A 105 52.16 -25.04 -10.96
C GLU A 105 52.96 -24.64 -9.71
N VAL A 106 52.71 -23.46 -9.14
CA VAL A 106 53.43 -22.97 -7.94
C VAL A 106 53.09 -23.82 -6.70
N GLN A 107 51.87 -24.36 -6.60
CA GLN A 107 51.50 -25.32 -5.54
C GLN A 107 52.26 -26.64 -5.66
N SER A 108 52.43 -27.15 -6.88
CA SER A 108 53.23 -28.33 -7.16
C SER A 108 54.72 -28.09 -6.87
N GLU A 109 55.25 -26.92 -7.24
CA GLU A 109 56.61 -26.50 -6.91
C GLU A 109 56.84 -26.41 -5.40
N LEU A 110 55.88 -25.84 -4.65
CA LEU A 110 55.95 -25.78 -3.19
C LEU A 110 55.91 -27.17 -2.56
N ALA A 111 55.08 -28.09 -3.08
CA ALA A 111 55.01 -29.46 -2.60
C ALA A 111 56.34 -30.21 -2.83
N ALA A 112 56.92 -30.07 -4.03
CA ALA A 112 58.23 -30.64 -4.35
C ALA A 112 59.37 -30.04 -3.51
N ALA A 113 59.36 -28.73 -3.26
CA ALA A 113 60.36 -28.04 -2.44
C ALA A 113 60.33 -28.49 -0.97
N ARG A 114 59.14 -28.83 -0.43
CA ARG A 114 58.99 -29.37 0.93
C ARG A 114 59.56 -30.79 1.07
N LEU A 115 59.48 -31.60 0.02
CA LEU A 115 60.04 -32.96 -0.02
C LEU A 115 61.57 -32.96 -0.15
N ASN A 116 62.14 -31.97 -0.85
CA ASN A 116 63.57 -31.92 -1.18
C ASN A 116 64.43 -31.09 -0.19
N THR A 117 63.91 -30.78 1.01
CA THR A 117 64.64 -30.03 2.07
C THR A 117 65.27 -28.71 1.59
N VAL A 118 64.52 -27.96 0.77
CA VAL A 118 64.94 -26.68 0.19
C VAL A 118 65.00 -25.58 1.27
N PRO A 119 65.89 -24.57 1.17
CA PRO A 119 66.01 -23.50 2.18
C PRO A 119 64.69 -22.80 2.50
N PRO A 120 64.45 -22.42 3.77
CA PRO A 120 63.18 -21.83 4.21
C PRO A 120 62.81 -20.52 3.49
N ALA A 121 63.79 -19.78 2.98
CA ALA A 121 63.57 -18.57 2.19
C ALA A 121 62.84 -18.83 0.86
N GLU A 122 63.11 -19.96 0.20
CA GLU A 122 62.44 -20.31 -1.07
C GLU A 122 61.02 -20.84 -0.84
N LEU A 123 60.81 -21.58 0.26
CA LEU A 123 59.46 -21.96 0.70
C LEU A 123 58.59 -20.73 1.01
N GLN A 124 59.17 -19.72 1.66
CA GLN A 124 58.47 -18.45 1.90
C GLN A 124 58.17 -17.68 0.60
N ARG A 125 59.09 -17.67 -0.37
CA ARG A 125 58.85 -17.07 -1.69
C ARG A 125 57.74 -17.75 -2.47
N LEU A 126 57.70 -19.08 -2.48
CA LEU A 126 56.63 -19.84 -3.14
C LEU A 126 55.29 -19.66 -2.42
N SER A 127 55.30 -19.65 -1.08
CA SER A 127 54.09 -19.39 -0.27
C SER A 127 53.53 -17.98 -0.49
N THR A 128 54.38 -16.96 -0.54
CA THR A 128 53.94 -15.57 -0.85
C THR A 128 53.44 -15.45 -2.28
N ARG A 129 54.02 -16.17 -3.24
CA ARG A 129 53.54 -16.21 -4.63
C ARG A 129 52.16 -16.86 -4.74
N ILE A 130 51.91 -17.97 -4.03
CA ILE A 130 50.57 -18.59 -3.96
C ILE A 130 49.57 -17.61 -3.38
N ALA A 131 49.89 -16.95 -2.25
CA ALA A 131 49.02 -15.95 -1.65
C ALA A 131 48.70 -14.79 -2.60
N SER A 132 49.70 -14.31 -3.37
CA SER A 132 49.49 -13.25 -4.37
C SER A 132 48.58 -13.68 -5.52
N LEU A 133 48.70 -14.93 -6.00
CA LEU A 133 47.85 -15.47 -7.06
C LEU A 133 46.42 -15.75 -6.58
N GLN A 134 46.26 -16.21 -5.33
CA GLN A 134 44.94 -16.38 -4.70
C GLN A 134 44.24 -15.03 -4.55
N LYS A 135 44.97 -14.02 -4.05
CA LYS A 135 44.44 -12.66 -3.92
C LYS A 135 44.03 -12.08 -5.28
N SER A 136 44.87 -12.22 -6.31
CA SER A 136 44.53 -11.76 -7.66
C SER A 136 43.25 -12.39 -8.20
N LEU A 137 43.02 -13.68 -7.91
CA LEU A 137 41.83 -14.40 -8.34
C LEU A 137 40.58 -14.00 -7.55
N GLU A 138 40.75 -13.61 -6.29
CA GLU A 138 39.70 -13.06 -5.43
C GLU A 138 39.32 -11.63 -5.84
N ASP A 139 40.31 -10.79 -6.16
CA ASP A 139 40.09 -9.43 -6.70
C ASP A 139 39.35 -9.49 -8.05
N GLU A 140 39.70 -10.43 -8.95
CA GLU A 140 38.99 -10.65 -10.22
C GLU A 140 37.54 -11.12 -10.00
N ARG A 141 37.30 -12.02 -9.03
CA ARG A 141 35.95 -12.46 -8.64
C ARG A 141 35.11 -11.29 -8.15
N GLU A 142 35.65 -10.50 -7.23
CA GLU A 142 34.94 -9.37 -6.64
C GLU A 142 34.59 -8.34 -7.71
N HIS A 143 35.52 -8.02 -8.60
CA HIS A 143 35.27 -7.12 -9.72
C HIS A 143 34.13 -7.62 -10.62
N HIS A 144 34.13 -8.90 -10.96
CA HIS A 144 33.06 -9.49 -11.78
C HIS A 144 31.70 -9.47 -11.09
N TYR A 145 31.65 -9.68 -9.77
CA TYR A 145 30.40 -9.56 -9.00
C TYR A 145 29.89 -8.12 -8.96
N GLN A 146 30.78 -7.13 -8.86
CA GLN A 146 30.41 -5.71 -8.93
C GLN A 146 29.85 -5.35 -10.31
N GLU A 147 30.49 -5.81 -11.40
CA GLU A 147 29.99 -5.62 -12.77
C GLU A 147 28.61 -6.26 -12.97
N LEU A 148 28.42 -7.50 -12.47
CA LEU A 148 27.14 -8.19 -12.52
C LEU A 148 26.06 -7.44 -11.73
N ALA A 149 26.39 -6.88 -10.56
CA ALA A 149 25.46 -6.09 -9.76
C ALA A 149 25.01 -4.82 -10.50
N LEU A 150 25.96 -4.08 -11.09
CA LEU A 150 25.67 -2.89 -11.90
C LEU A 150 24.82 -3.21 -13.14
N LEU A 151 25.11 -4.33 -13.81
CA LEU A 151 24.31 -4.81 -14.94
C LEU A 151 22.88 -5.17 -14.53
N ARG A 152 22.72 -5.88 -13.41
CA ARG A 152 21.40 -6.23 -12.85
C ARG A 152 20.61 -4.98 -12.50
N GLU A 153 21.22 -4.02 -11.82
CA GLU A 153 20.58 -2.76 -11.44
C GLU A 153 20.17 -1.95 -12.69
N THR A 154 21.05 -1.88 -13.69
CA THR A 154 20.76 -1.18 -14.95
C THR A 154 19.62 -1.84 -15.72
N LEU A 155 19.58 -3.17 -15.76
CA LEU A 155 18.49 -3.93 -16.38
C LEU A 155 17.18 -3.74 -15.62
N GLN A 156 17.22 -3.75 -14.28
CA GLN A 156 16.05 -3.49 -13.44
C GLN A 156 15.48 -2.09 -13.72
N ARG A 157 16.32 -1.04 -13.68
CA ARG A 157 15.88 0.32 -14.01
C ARG A 157 15.27 0.43 -15.41
N LYS A 158 15.85 -0.26 -16.40
CA LYS A 158 15.29 -0.28 -17.77
C LYS A 158 13.94 -0.98 -17.83
N MET A 159 13.77 -2.06 -17.06
CA MET A 159 12.50 -2.77 -16.96
C MET A 159 11.44 -1.89 -16.28
N ASP A 160 11.78 -1.25 -15.17
CA ASP A 160 10.88 -0.35 -14.43
C ASP A 160 10.47 0.85 -15.30
N GLU A 161 11.41 1.41 -16.07
CA GLU A 161 11.15 2.49 -17.02
C GLU A 161 10.24 2.03 -18.17
N GLN A 162 10.46 0.83 -18.72
CA GLN A 162 9.54 0.26 -19.72
C GLN A 162 8.14 0.05 -19.15
N VAL A 163 8.03 -0.46 -17.92
CA VAL A 163 6.75 -0.60 -17.21
C VAL A 163 6.09 0.77 -17.06
N ARG A 164 6.83 1.82 -16.64
CA ARG A 164 6.30 3.19 -16.57
C ARG A 164 5.81 3.72 -17.92
N GLN A 165 6.45 3.37 -19.03
CA GLN A 165 6.08 3.83 -20.38
C GLN A 165 4.83 3.14 -20.94
N THR A 166 4.46 1.97 -20.40
CA THR A 166 3.19 1.32 -20.75
C THR A 166 1.99 2.24 -20.44
N PRO A 167 0.86 2.10 -21.14
CA PRO A 167 -0.35 2.86 -20.82
C PRO A 167 -0.75 2.73 -19.34
N ASP A 168 -0.70 1.52 -18.80
CA ASP A 168 -1.06 1.25 -17.40
C ASP A 168 -0.04 1.86 -16.42
N GLY A 169 1.26 1.82 -16.74
CA GLY A 169 2.32 2.46 -15.95
C GLY A 169 2.18 3.98 -15.89
N ARG A 170 1.84 4.62 -17.03
CA ARG A 170 1.58 6.07 -17.08
C ARG A 170 0.36 6.46 -16.26
N VAL A 171 -0.73 5.69 -16.35
CA VAL A 171 -1.93 5.93 -15.55
C VAL A 171 -1.62 5.76 -14.06
N ASN A 172 -0.92 4.69 -13.67
CA ASN A 172 -0.51 4.49 -12.27
C ASN A 172 0.38 5.63 -11.76
N GLN A 173 1.34 6.10 -12.56
CA GLN A 173 2.17 7.23 -12.19
C GLN A 173 1.34 8.52 -11.99
N GLN A 174 0.44 8.83 -12.92
CA GLN A 174 -0.45 9.99 -12.81
C GLN A 174 -1.35 9.89 -11.57
N LEU A 175 -1.85 8.70 -11.26
CA LEU A 175 -2.64 8.44 -10.06
C LEU A 175 -1.80 8.64 -8.79
N SER A 176 -0.56 8.12 -8.74
CA SER A 176 0.34 8.32 -7.61
C SER A 176 0.67 9.80 -7.39
N GLU A 177 0.99 10.53 -8.46
CA GLU A 177 1.23 11.98 -8.41
C GLU A 177 -0.02 12.74 -7.94
N ARG A 178 -1.21 12.33 -8.41
CA ARG A 178 -2.48 12.92 -7.99
C ARG A 178 -2.79 12.62 -6.52
N ILE A 179 -2.52 11.41 -6.04
CA ILE A 179 -2.72 11.03 -4.64
C ILE A 179 -1.82 11.87 -3.75
N LEU A 180 -0.53 11.99 -4.08
CA LEU A 180 0.41 12.85 -3.35
C LEU A 180 -0.07 14.30 -3.31
N PHE A 181 -0.44 14.86 -4.46
CA PHE A 181 -0.98 16.22 -4.53
C PHE A 181 -2.23 16.42 -3.67
N LEU A 182 -3.15 15.44 -3.65
CA LEU A 182 -4.36 15.50 -2.83
C LEU A 182 -4.05 15.36 -1.34
N GLN A 183 -3.06 14.54 -0.96
CA GLN A 183 -2.59 14.40 0.42
C GLN A 183 -1.98 15.72 0.92
N ASP A 184 -1.10 16.34 0.12
CA ASP A 184 -0.49 17.63 0.44
C ASP A 184 -1.54 18.73 0.55
N SER A 185 -2.47 18.79 -0.41
CA SER A 185 -3.57 19.77 -0.40
C SER A 185 -4.47 19.61 0.82
N LEU A 186 -4.80 18.37 1.20
CA LEU A 186 -5.60 18.07 2.38
C LEU A 186 -4.85 18.41 3.68
N GLY A 187 -3.55 18.15 3.73
CA GLY A 187 -2.69 18.53 4.85
C GLY A 187 -2.68 20.04 5.06
N ALA A 188 -2.41 20.80 4.00
CA ALA A 188 -2.44 22.27 4.04
C ALA A 188 -3.81 22.82 4.45
N GLN A 189 -4.90 22.21 3.96
CA GLN A 189 -6.25 22.62 4.32
C GLN A 189 -6.55 22.36 5.81
N LYS A 190 -6.10 21.22 6.37
CA LYS A 190 -6.23 20.92 7.80
C LYS A 190 -5.47 21.93 8.66
N GLU A 191 -4.24 22.26 8.28
CA GLU A 191 -3.42 23.24 9.00
C GLU A 191 -4.07 24.63 8.98
N MET A 192 -4.55 25.08 7.82
CA MET A 192 -5.26 26.35 7.68
C MET A 192 -6.52 26.41 8.56
N HIS A 193 -7.39 25.41 8.48
CA HIS A 193 -8.59 25.35 9.33
C HIS A 193 -8.26 25.29 10.82
N SER A 194 -7.20 24.58 11.20
CA SER A 194 -6.76 24.52 12.60
C SER A 194 -6.26 25.89 13.09
N ALA A 195 -5.58 26.64 12.25
CA ALA A 195 -5.12 27.99 12.55
C ALA A 195 -6.30 28.97 12.67
N GLU A 196 -7.28 28.90 11.76
CA GLU A 196 -8.51 29.71 11.81
C GLU A 196 -9.32 29.44 13.09
N LEU A 197 -9.47 28.16 13.47
CA LEU A 197 -10.15 27.78 14.72
C LEU A 197 -9.41 28.28 15.96
N ALA A 198 -8.07 28.20 15.97
CA ALA A 198 -7.26 28.71 17.06
C ALA A 198 -7.40 30.23 17.21
N GLN A 199 -7.36 30.96 16.09
CA GLN A 199 -7.53 32.41 16.07
C GLN A 199 -8.93 32.84 16.53
N LEU A 200 -9.97 32.12 16.09
CA LEU A 200 -11.35 32.39 16.53
C LEU A 200 -11.49 32.16 18.05
N HIS A 201 -10.93 31.07 18.57
CA HIS A 201 -10.96 30.77 20.00
C HIS A 201 -10.21 31.83 20.83
N GLU A 202 -9.05 32.28 20.36
CA GLU A 202 -8.30 33.38 21.01
C GLU A 202 -9.11 34.69 21.03
N THR A 203 -9.74 35.04 19.90
CA THR A 203 -10.57 36.25 19.80
C THR A 203 -11.79 36.17 20.72
N MET A 204 -12.50 35.04 20.72
CA MET A 204 -13.64 34.83 21.62
C MET A 204 -13.23 34.86 23.09
N GLN A 205 -12.09 34.27 23.44
CA GLN A 205 -11.58 34.26 24.80
C GLN A 205 -11.22 35.68 25.26
N GLN A 206 -10.60 36.47 24.39
CA GLN A 206 -10.29 37.87 24.66
C GLN A 206 -11.58 38.70 24.88
N ASP A 207 -12.62 38.50 24.09
CA ASP A 207 -13.91 39.16 24.26
C ASP A 207 -14.58 38.79 25.59
N ILE A 208 -14.55 37.51 25.98
CA ILE A 208 -15.05 37.06 27.28
C ILE A 208 -14.30 37.76 28.42
N ASP A 209 -12.98 37.87 28.34
CA ASP A 209 -12.18 38.51 29.38
C ASP A 209 -12.41 40.03 29.43
N ASN A 210 -12.58 40.69 28.28
CA ASN A 210 -12.99 42.09 28.19
C ASN A 210 -14.37 42.32 28.85
N GLN A 211 -15.35 41.47 28.57
CA GLN A 211 -16.68 41.55 29.19
C GLN A 211 -16.63 41.32 30.71
N ARG A 212 -15.78 40.40 31.18
CA ARG A 212 -15.56 40.17 32.62
C ARG A 212 -14.96 41.39 33.31
N MET A 213 -13.97 42.04 32.69
CA MET A 213 -13.40 43.28 33.23
C MET A 213 -14.45 44.38 33.30
N LEU A 214 -15.19 44.62 32.21
CA LEU A 214 -16.25 45.63 32.17
C LEU A 214 -17.31 45.39 33.26
N ARG A 215 -17.68 44.13 33.49
CA ARG A 215 -18.61 43.76 34.58
C ARG A 215 -18.00 44.05 35.95
N SER A 216 -16.73 43.73 36.17
CA SER A 216 -16.04 44.02 37.43
C SER A 216 -16.03 45.53 37.73
N GLU A 217 -15.77 46.36 36.73
CA GLU A 217 -15.82 47.82 36.87
C GLU A 217 -17.23 48.33 37.16
N LEU A 218 -18.24 47.80 36.45
CA LEU A 218 -19.65 48.15 36.70
C LEU A 218 -20.10 47.81 38.13
N VAL A 219 -19.67 46.66 38.67
CA VAL A 219 -19.96 46.28 40.06
C VAL A 219 -19.29 47.25 41.03
N LYS A 220 -17.99 47.52 40.87
CA LYS A 220 -17.26 48.48 41.72
C LYS A 220 -17.90 49.88 41.71
N ASN A 221 -18.27 50.38 40.54
CA ASN A 221 -18.93 51.68 40.39
C ASN A 221 -20.33 51.67 41.02
N GLY A 222 -21.08 50.57 40.86
CA GLY A 222 -22.36 50.37 41.51
C GLY A 222 -22.26 50.39 43.04
N ASP A 223 -21.30 49.68 43.60
CA ASP A 223 -21.06 49.63 45.05
C ASP A 223 -20.68 51.00 45.60
N ALA A 224 -19.80 51.74 44.92
CA ALA A 224 -19.44 53.12 45.30
C ALA A 224 -20.65 54.07 45.26
N LEU A 225 -21.52 53.93 44.26
CA LEU A 225 -22.75 54.70 44.17
C LEU A 225 -23.73 54.37 45.31
N ILE A 226 -23.85 53.10 45.68
CA ILE A 226 -24.67 52.66 46.83
C ILE A 226 -24.16 53.32 48.11
N GLU A 227 -22.85 53.29 48.34
CA GLU A 227 -22.22 53.92 49.51
C GLU A 227 -22.49 55.43 49.55
N THR A 228 -22.30 56.12 48.43
CA THR A 228 -22.55 57.57 48.31
C THR A 228 -24.00 57.93 48.58
N VAL A 229 -24.95 57.15 48.03
CA VAL A 229 -26.39 57.33 48.28
C VAL A 229 -26.73 57.10 49.75
N GLN A 230 -26.12 56.11 50.40
CA GLN A 230 -26.33 55.83 51.81
C GLN A 230 -25.82 56.97 52.69
N GLU A 231 -24.65 57.53 52.36
CA GLU A 231 -24.07 58.66 53.11
C GLU A 231 -24.90 59.93 52.95
N LEU A 232 -25.38 60.24 51.74
CA LEU A 232 -26.30 61.35 51.49
C LEU A 232 -27.64 61.17 52.22
N GLN A 233 -28.15 59.94 52.32
CA GLN A 233 -29.36 59.65 53.10
C GLN A 233 -29.13 59.93 54.59
N ASN A 234 -27.98 59.54 55.13
CA ASN A 234 -27.60 59.85 56.52
C ASN A 234 -27.49 61.37 56.74
N GLN A 235 -26.89 62.11 55.79
CA GLN A 235 -26.82 63.58 55.83
C GLN A 235 -28.20 64.23 55.82
N ILE A 236 -29.13 63.75 54.98
CA ILE A 236 -30.53 64.23 54.98
C ILE A 236 -31.19 64.01 56.34
N VAL A 237 -30.97 62.85 56.98
CA VAL A 237 -31.50 62.58 58.33
C VAL A 237 -30.94 63.60 59.33
N GLY A 238 -29.64 63.87 59.30
CA GLY A 238 -29.00 64.89 60.14
C GLY A 238 -29.54 66.30 59.89
N LEU A 239 -29.67 66.72 58.63
CA LEU A 239 -30.23 68.03 58.26
C LEU A 239 -31.70 68.17 58.69
N LYS A 240 -32.51 67.12 58.56
CA LYS A 240 -33.91 67.11 59.05
C LYS A 240 -33.97 67.32 60.57
N GLN A 241 -33.05 66.70 61.31
CA GLN A 241 -32.96 66.86 62.76
C GLN A 241 -32.52 68.27 63.14
N GLN A 242 -31.50 68.82 62.48
CA GLN A 242 -31.08 70.22 62.68
C GLN A 242 -32.18 71.22 62.33
N LEU A 243 -32.98 70.96 61.28
CA LEU A 243 -34.13 71.78 60.91
C LEU A 243 -35.21 71.79 62.02
N GLN A 244 -35.44 70.64 62.67
CA GLN A 244 -36.37 70.55 63.80
C GLN A 244 -35.85 71.32 65.03
N GLU A 245 -34.54 71.30 65.27
CA GLU A 245 -33.90 72.00 66.39
C GLU A 245 -33.80 73.52 66.16
N THR A 246 -33.54 73.97 64.93
CA THR A 246 -33.45 75.40 64.58
C THR A 246 -34.79 76.09 64.31
N GLY A 247 -35.89 75.33 64.27
CA GLY A 247 -37.26 75.83 64.11
C GLY A 247 -37.73 76.83 65.18
N ALA A 248 -36.88 77.16 66.16
CA ALA A 248 -37.16 78.11 67.23
C ALA A 248 -36.53 79.52 67.05
N GLU A 249 -35.50 79.76 66.22
CA GLU A 249 -34.68 80.99 66.35
C GLU A 249 -34.21 81.74 65.08
N SER A 250 -34.24 81.19 63.85
CA SER A 250 -33.78 81.95 62.64
C SER A 250 -34.36 81.48 61.29
N ASP A 251 -35.13 82.35 60.62
CA ASP A 251 -35.72 82.09 59.29
C ASP A 251 -34.68 81.91 58.18
N THR A 252 -33.54 82.61 58.26
CA THR A 252 -32.47 82.52 57.24
C THR A 252 -31.75 81.18 57.30
N ALA A 253 -31.50 80.65 58.52
CA ALA A 253 -30.91 79.33 58.70
C ALA A 253 -31.87 78.23 58.22
N ARG A 254 -33.16 78.36 58.52
CA ARG A 254 -34.20 77.45 58.07
C ARG A 254 -34.27 77.35 56.54
N GLY A 255 -34.28 78.49 55.84
CA GLY A 255 -34.28 78.52 54.37
C GLY A 255 -33.06 77.86 53.73
N ALA A 256 -31.87 78.02 54.34
CA ALA A 256 -30.65 77.37 53.89
C ALA A 256 -30.71 75.84 54.07
N TYR A 257 -31.23 75.36 55.21
CA TYR A 257 -31.43 73.93 55.45
C TYR A 257 -32.46 73.32 54.50
N GLU A 258 -33.58 74.00 54.24
CA GLU A 258 -34.59 73.55 53.28
C GLU A 258 -34.04 73.44 51.85
N GLN A 259 -33.24 74.42 51.40
CA GLN A 259 -32.54 74.35 50.11
C GLN A 259 -31.53 73.20 50.03
N ALA A 260 -30.72 73.00 51.07
CA ALA A 260 -29.75 71.90 51.11
C ALA A 260 -30.45 70.53 51.07
N LEU A 261 -31.57 70.37 51.79
CA LEU A 261 -32.40 69.17 51.77
C LEU A 261 -32.94 68.90 50.36
N GLN A 262 -33.44 69.94 49.69
CA GLN A 262 -33.99 69.83 48.34
C GLN A 262 -32.90 69.46 47.32
N ALA A 263 -31.72 70.08 47.42
CA ALA A 263 -30.56 69.76 46.57
C ALA A 263 -30.07 68.32 46.76
N HIS A 264 -29.92 67.85 48.00
CA HIS A 264 -29.54 66.46 48.28
C HIS A 264 -30.61 65.47 47.82
N GLN A 265 -31.90 65.80 47.93
CA GLN A 265 -32.98 64.94 47.45
C GLN A 265 -32.97 64.80 45.92
N ILE A 266 -32.70 65.90 45.19
CA ILE A 266 -32.52 65.89 43.73
C ILE A 266 -31.30 65.02 43.36
N TYR A 267 -30.17 65.21 44.03
CA TYR A 267 -28.94 64.46 43.75
C TYR A 267 -29.11 62.96 44.00
N ILE A 268 -29.75 62.56 45.11
CA ILE A 268 -30.08 61.14 45.38
C ILE A 268 -30.95 60.54 44.27
N ASN A 269 -31.92 61.29 43.74
CA ASN A 269 -32.78 60.79 42.66
C ASN A 269 -31.99 60.56 41.36
N VAL A 270 -31.03 61.44 41.04
CA VAL A 270 -30.11 61.26 39.90
C VAL A 270 -29.27 60.00 40.10
N LEU A 271 -28.60 59.86 41.24
CA LEU A 271 -27.75 58.70 41.54
C LEU A 271 -28.55 57.39 41.52
N LYS A 272 -29.79 57.38 42.04
CA LYS A 272 -30.67 56.20 41.97
C LYS A 272 -31.02 55.80 40.54
N ASN A 273 -31.22 56.78 39.65
CA ASN A 273 -31.48 56.50 38.23
C ASN A 273 -30.25 55.88 37.57
N GLU A 274 -29.05 56.42 37.81
CA GLU A 274 -27.78 55.87 37.32
C GLU A 274 -27.55 54.44 37.82
N LEU A 275 -27.79 54.18 39.10
CA LEU A 275 -27.74 52.85 39.71
C LEU A 275 -28.70 51.87 39.01
N GLY A 276 -29.90 52.34 38.67
CA GLY A 276 -30.88 51.58 37.91
C GLY A 276 -30.40 51.22 36.50
N GLU A 277 -29.73 52.14 35.81
CA GLU A 277 -29.14 51.89 34.50
C GLU A 277 -27.96 50.92 34.56
N LEU A 278 -27.04 51.09 35.51
CA LEU A 278 -25.91 50.18 35.71
C LEU A 278 -26.38 48.76 36.03
N THR A 279 -27.41 48.64 36.87
CA THR A 279 -28.03 47.34 37.21
C THR A 279 -28.62 46.67 35.96
N ARG A 280 -29.30 47.41 35.09
CA ARG A 280 -29.83 46.88 33.83
C ARG A 280 -28.71 46.45 32.88
N LYS A 281 -27.67 47.28 32.72
CA LYS A 281 -26.50 46.95 31.89
C LYS A 281 -25.79 45.68 32.38
N ASN A 282 -25.61 45.55 33.70
CA ASN A 282 -24.99 44.37 34.30
C ASN A 282 -25.83 43.10 34.05
N LYS A 283 -27.16 43.16 34.16
CA LYS A 283 -28.05 42.03 33.82
C LYS A 283 -27.94 41.61 32.35
N ILE A 284 -27.85 42.56 31.43
CA ILE A 284 -27.69 42.27 29.99
C ILE A 284 -26.33 41.60 29.72
N LEU A 285 -25.25 42.13 30.31
CA LEU A 285 -23.92 41.53 30.19
C LEU A 285 -23.85 40.13 30.80
N GLU A 286 -24.52 39.91 31.93
CA GLU A 286 -24.59 38.59 32.57
C GLU A 286 -25.30 37.57 31.69
N ALA A 287 -26.44 37.94 31.09
CA ALA A 287 -27.15 37.09 30.14
C ALA A 287 -26.28 36.77 28.90
N SER A 288 -25.63 37.79 28.32
CA SER A 288 -24.75 37.62 27.15
C SER A 288 -23.56 36.70 27.44
N LEU A 289 -22.93 36.83 28.62
CA LEU A 289 -21.83 35.94 29.04
C LEU A 289 -22.29 34.49 29.22
N THR A 290 -23.51 34.26 29.72
CA THR A 290 -24.05 32.91 29.86
C THR A 290 -24.35 32.25 28.52
N GLU A 291 -24.87 33.02 27.56
CA GLU A 291 -25.13 32.56 26.20
C GLU A 291 -23.83 32.22 25.46
N GLN A 292 -22.86 33.13 25.47
CA GLN A 292 -21.55 32.91 24.84
C GLN A 292 -20.80 31.71 25.44
N ARG A 293 -20.92 31.48 26.76
CA ARG A 293 -20.36 30.27 27.38
C ARG A 293 -21.03 29.00 26.89
N GLY A 294 -22.35 29.02 26.70
CA GLY A 294 -23.10 27.89 26.13
C GLY A 294 -22.66 27.58 24.70
N GLU A 295 -22.53 28.62 23.86
CA GLU A 295 -22.05 28.50 22.48
C GLU A 295 -20.62 27.97 22.40
N ALA A 296 -19.71 28.49 23.24
CA ALA A 296 -18.33 28.01 23.31
C ALA A 296 -18.26 26.53 23.73
N GLN A 297 -19.09 26.11 24.69
CA GLN A 297 -19.16 24.72 25.13
C GLN A 297 -19.72 23.80 24.03
N ALA A 298 -20.74 24.25 23.29
CA ALA A 298 -21.29 23.51 22.16
C ALA A 298 -20.26 23.37 21.01
N SER A 299 -19.54 24.44 20.69
CA SER A 299 -18.46 24.43 19.69
C SER A 299 -17.33 23.48 20.09
N SER A 300 -16.92 23.49 21.37
CA SER A 300 -15.92 22.55 21.90
C SER A 300 -16.36 21.09 21.76
N GLN A 301 -17.62 20.77 22.06
CA GLN A 301 -18.15 19.40 21.90
C GLN A 301 -18.14 18.96 20.43
N GLN A 302 -18.47 19.87 19.51
CA GLN A 302 -18.42 19.60 18.08
C GLN A 302 -17.00 19.34 17.59
N ALA A 303 -16.00 20.09 18.10
CA ALA A 303 -14.59 19.86 17.80
C ALA A 303 -14.09 18.49 18.30
N ASP A 304 -14.53 18.06 19.48
CA ASP A 304 -14.20 16.74 20.04
C ASP A 304 -14.83 15.59 19.22
N ASP A 305 -16.07 15.77 18.76
CA ASP A 305 -16.74 14.82 17.87
C ASP A 305 -16.03 14.69 16.52
N LEU A 306 -15.61 15.82 15.92
CA LEU A 306 -14.85 15.82 14.68
C LEU A 306 -13.47 15.17 14.86
N SER A 307 -12.79 15.44 15.97
CA SER A 307 -11.50 14.81 16.30
C SER A 307 -11.62 13.30 16.42
N ARG A 308 -12.69 12.80 17.07
CA ARG A 308 -12.99 11.37 17.13
C ARG A 308 -13.26 10.76 15.76
N LYS A 309 -14.00 11.45 14.88
CA LYS A 309 -14.22 10.99 13.49
C LYS A 309 -12.92 10.94 12.68
N VAL A 310 -12.04 11.92 12.82
CA VAL A 310 -10.73 11.94 12.15
C VAL A 310 -9.88 10.75 12.60
N LEU A 311 -9.83 10.47 13.91
CA LEU A 311 -9.11 9.31 14.45
C LEU A 311 -9.68 7.98 13.92
N SER A 312 -11.00 7.85 13.86
CA SER A 312 -11.64 6.65 13.29
C SER A 312 -11.32 6.47 11.81
N LEU A 313 -11.36 7.54 11.01
CA LEU A 313 -11.00 7.46 9.59
C LEU A 313 -9.51 7.12 9.39
N GLN A 314 -8.64 7.63 10.25
CA GLN A 314 -7.22 7.31 10.24
C GLN A 314 -6.99 5.82 10.49
N GLN A 315 -7.65 5.24 11.50
CA GLN A 315 -7.58 3.81 11.79
C GLN A 315 -8.02 2.96 10.60
N THR A 316 -9.15 3.31 9.96
CA THR A 316 -9.62 2.59 8.76
C THR A 316 -8.62 2.69 7.60
N LEU A 317 -7.97 3.84 7.43
CA LEU A 317 -6.95 4.02 6.39
C LEU A 317 -5.72 3.14 6.66
N ASP A 318 -5.28 3.05 7.92
CA ASP A 318 -4.15 2.21 8.32
C ASP A 318 -4.46 0.71 8.11
N GLU A 319 -5.68 0.26 8.45
CA GLU A 319 -6.16 -1.10 8.16
C GLU A 319 -6.18 -1.41 6.65
N MET A 320 -6.62 -0.44 5.84
CA MET A 320 -6.59 -0.56 4.38
C MET A 320 -5.15 -0.64 3.83
N ALA A 321 -4.22 0.11 4.41
CA ALA A 321 -2.80 0.05 4.02
C ALA A 321 -2.19 -1.32 4.36
N GLU A 322 -2.48 -1.86 5.55
CA GLU A 322 -2.00 -3.18 5.97
C GLU A 322 -2.56 -4.29 5.08
N THR A 323 -3.86 -4.26 4.77
CA THR A 323 -4.47 -5.24 3.85
C THR A 323 -3.87 -5.16 2.44
N ALA A 324 -3.61 -3.96 1.92
CA ALA A 324 -2.94 -3.78 0.63
C ALA A 324 -1.51 -4.36 0.64
N GLN A 325 -0.75 -4.17 1.73
CA GLN A 325 0.58 -4.74 1.87
C GLN A 325 0.55 -6.28 1.93
N ASN A 326 -0.40 -6.86 2.68
CA ASN A 326 -0.61 -8.30 2.73
C ASN A 326 -0.96 -8.88 1.35
N HIS A 327 -1.79 -8.19 0.57
CA HIS A 327 -2.08 -8.58 -0.81
C HIS A 327 -0.85 -8.51 -1.73
N ALA A 328 0.00 -7.50 -1.57
CA ALA A 328 1.25 -7.40 -2.33
C ALA A 328 2.20 -8.57 -2.03
N HIS A 329 2.39 -8.92 -0.75
CA HIS A 329 3.20 -10.08 -0.36
C HIS A 329 2.62 -11.41 -0.85
N ALA A 330 1.29 -11.59 -0.76
CA ALA A 330 0.63 -12.78 -1.29
C ALA A 330 0.85 -12.93 -2.80
N ARG A 331 0.81 -11.81 -3.54
CA ARG A 331 1.09 -11.78 -4.98
C ARG A 331 2.54 -12.16 -5.27
N GLU A 332 3.51 -11.60 -4.54
CA GLU A 332 4.93 -11.91 -4.70
C GLU A 332 5.21 -13.41 -4.47
N ASN A 333 4.63 -13.99 -3.42
CA ASN A 333 4.71 -15.43 -3.15
C ASN A 333 4.13 -16.27 -4.30
N ALA A 334 2.95 -15.89 -4.82
CA ALA A 334 2.34 -16.59 -5.94
C ALA A 334 3.19 -16.47 -7.23
N GLU A 335 3.82 -15.32 -7.48
CA GLU A 335 4.74 -15.12 -8.60
C GLU A 335 6.02 -15.97 -8.45
N ALA A 336 6.53 -16.14 -7.22
CA ALA A 336 7.65 -17.02 -6.92
C ALA A 336 7.29 -18.51 -7.15
N GLU A 337 6.13 -18.97 -6.68
CA GLU A 337 5.64 -20.33 -6.93
C GLU A 337 5.45 -20.62 -8.43
N LEU A 338 4.86 -19.68 -9.18
CA LEU A 338 4.74 -19.80 -10.62
C LEU A 338 6.10 -19.89 -11.31
N SER A 339 7.10 -19.17 -10.83
CA SER A 339 8.47 -19.23 -11.35
C SER A 339 9.13 -20.58 -11.08
N GLN A 340 8.94 -21.15 -9.88
CA GLN A 340 9.42 -22.49 -9.53
C GLN A 340 8.76 -23.58 -10.39
N LEU A 341 7.43 -23.51 -10.55
CA LEU A 341 6.69 -24.47 -11.40
C LEU A 341 7.12 -24.39 -12.86
N ARG A 342 7.38 -23.18 -13.38
CA ARG A 342 7.94 -23.00 -14.74
C ARG A 342 9.31 -23.65 -14.88
N ALA A 343 10.21 -23.45 -13.93
CA ALA A 343 11.53 -24.07 -13.94
C ALA A 343 11.44 -25.60 -13.89
N ALA A 344 10.57 -26.15 -13.03
CA ALA A 344 10.34 -27.59 -12.94
C ALA A 344 9.77 -28.18 -14.24
N LEU A 345 8.83 -27.48 -14.88
CA LEU A 345 8.29 -27.89 -16.19
C LEU A 345 9.38 -27.88 -17.27
N GLU A 346 10.22 -26.85 -17.30
CA GLU A 346 11.31 -26.73 -18.27
C GLU A 346 12.36 -27.84 -18.09
N GLN A 347 12.68 -28.19 -16.83
CA GLN A 347 13.52 -29.33 -16.50
C GLN A 347 12.89 -30.66 -16.98
N ALA A 348 11.61 -30.90 -16.68
CA ALA A 348 10.92 -32.12 -17.11
C ALA A 348 10.87 -32.26 -18.63
N LEU A 349 10.67 -31.15 -19.36
CA LEU A 349 10.72 -31.14 -20.82
C LEU A 349 12.13 -31.44 -21.35
N SER A 350 13.17 -30.92 -20.69
CA SER A 350 14.56 -31.25 -21.02
C SER A 350 14.83 -32.74 -20.82
N ASP A 351 14.46 -33.31 -19.67
CA ASP A 351 14.66 -34.73 -19.35
C ASP A 351 13.93 -35.64 -20.36
N ASN A 352 12.71 -35.27 -20.76
CA ASN A 352 11.95 -36.00 -21.77
C ASN A 352 12.66 -35.97 -23.14
N ARG A 353 13.22 -34.81 -23.56
CA ARG A 353 14.03 -34.73 -24.79
C ARG A 353 15.26 -35.62 -24.74
N HIS A 354 15.95 -35.68 -23.59
CA HIS A 354 17.08 -36.59 -23.41
C HIS A 354 16.64 -38.05 -23.51
N SER A 355 15.53 -38.42 -22.86
CA SER A 355 14.96 -39.77 -22.96
C SER A 355 14.60 -40.13 -24.40
N TYR A 356 13.97 -39.21 -25.15
CA TYR A 356 13.63 -39.43 -26.55
C TYR A 356 14.87 -39.65 -27.43
N SER A 357 15.91 -38.82 -27.25
CA SER A 357 17.19 -39.00 -27.97
C SER A 357 17.88 -40.33 -27.65
N HIS A 358 17.75 -40.80 -26.41
CA HIS A 358 18.28 -42.10 -25.98
C HIS A 358 17.52 -43.25 -26.64
N CYS A 359 16.18 -43.19 -26.64
CA CYS A 359 15.34 -44.16 -27.36
C CYS A 359 15.68 -44.19 -28.85
N GLU A 360 15.83 -43.04 -29.50
CA GLU A 360 16.20 -42.97 -30.92
C GLU A 360 17.58 -43.62 -31.19
N THR A 361 18.54 -43.39 -30.29
CA THR A 361 19.87 -44.03 -30.38
C THR A 361 19.77 -45.54 -30.22
N LEU A 362 18.95 -46.04 -29.30
CA LEU A 362 18.70 -47.47 -29.12
C LEU A 362 17.99 -48.09 -30.32
N SER A 363 17.00 -47.41 -30.90
CA SER A 363 16.32 -47.84 -32.12
C SER A 363 17.29 -47.99 -33.28
N ARG A 364 18.17 -47.01 -33.52
CA ARG A 364 19.21 -47.12 -34.57
C ARG A 364 20.17 -48.28 -34.33
N LYS A 365 20.54 -48.55 -33.07
CA LYS A 365 21.38 -49.71 -32.71
C LYS A 365 20.66 -51.03 -32.97
N LEU A 366 19.37 -51.10 -32.67
CA LEU A 366 18.54 -52.27 -32.94
C LEU A 366 18.46 -52.54 -34.46
N GLU A 367 18.14 -51.51 -35.26
CA GLU A 367 18.09 -51.61 -36.72
C GLU A 367 19.43 -52.05 -37.32
N ALA A 368 20.54 -51.50 -36.82
CA ALA A 368 21.88 -51.92 -37.24
C ALA A 368 22.16 -53.40 -36.93
N ALA A 369 21.78 -53.87 -35.74
CA ALA A 369 21.92 -55.26 -35.33
C ALA A 369 21.02 -56.20 -36.17
N GLU A 370 19.79 -55.80 -36.47
CA GLU A 370 18.88 -56.53 -37.36
C GLU A 370 19.44 -56.63 -38.80
N ALA A 371 20.02 -55.53 -39.32
CA ALA A 371 20.67 -55.49 -40.62
C ALA A 371 21.93 -56.39 -40.68
N GLU A 372 22.63 -56.57 -39.56
CA GLU A 372 23.78 -57.47 -39.45
C GLU A 372 23.35 -58.94 -39.36
N LEU A 373 22.29 -59.23 -38.60
CA LEU A 373 21.70 -60.56 -38.50
C LEU A 373 21.17 -61.05 -39.86
N THR A 374 20.49 -60.17 -40.60
CA THR A 374 19.99 -60.47 -41.95
C THR A 374 21.13 -60.70 -42.95
N ARG A 375 22.22 -59.89 -42.89
CA ARG A 375 23.44 -60.15 -43.65
C ARG A 375 24.09 -61.49 -43.30
N SER A 376 24.19 -61.83 -42.02
CA SER A 376 24.73 -63.12 -41.56
C SER A 376 23.87 -64.30 -42.04
N LYS A 377 22.54 -64.18 -41.98
CA LYS A 377 21.62 -65.19 -42.55
C LYS A 377 21.78 -65.31 -44.06
N GLY A 378 21.88 -64.20 -44.79
CA GLY A 378 22.15 -64.19 -46.23
C GLY A 378 23.49 -64.85 -46.57
N ALA A 379 24.55 -64.55 -45.81
CA ALA A 379 25.87 -65.18 -45.96
C ALA A 379 25.83 -66.69 -45.67
N LYS A 380 25.09 -67.13 -44.64
CA LYS A 380 24.87 -68.56 -44.35
C LYS A 380 24.07 -69.26 -45.44
N SER A 381 23.03 -68.63 -45.97
CA SER A 381 22.25 -69.18 -47.09
C SER A 381 23.08 -69.24 -48.38
N PHE A 382 23.93 -68.24 -48.64
CA PHE A 382 24.87 -68.24 -49.76
C PHE A 382 25.95 -69.32 -49.61
N MET A 383 26.53 -69.47 -48.42
CA MET A 383 27.48 -70.55 -48.12
C MET A 383 26.83 -71.93 -48.27
N ARG A 384 25.56 -72.09 -47.85
CA ARG A 384 24.81 -73.33 -48.05
C ARG A 384 24.57 -73.62 -49.54
N TRP A 385 24.20 -72.62 -50.33
CA TRP A 385 24.07 -72.75 -51.79
C TRP A 385 25.39 -73.12 -52.48
N MET A 386 26.52 -72.54 -52.04
CA MET A 386 27.87 -72.87 -52.53
C MET A 386 28.28 -74.31 -52.22
N THR A 387 27.81 -74.90 -51.11
CA THR A 387 28.11 -76.29 -50.73
C THR A 387 27.16 -77.33 -51.34
N GLU A 388 26.03 -76.89 -51.90
CA GLU A 388 25.02 -77.77 -52.55
C GLU A 388 25.19 -77.85 -54.09
N LYS A 389 26.17 -77.11 -54.65
CA LYS A 389 26.70 -77.34 -56.00
C LYS A 389 27.94 -78.21 -55.94
#